data_AF-A0A1Y4MM28-F1
#
_entry.id   AF-A0A1Y4MM28-F1
#
_cell.length_a   1.000
_cell.length_b   1.000
_cell.length_c   1.000
_cell.angle_alpha   90.00
_cell.angle_beta   90.00
_cell.angle_gamma   90.00
#
_symmetry.space_group_name_H-M   'P 1'
#
loop_
_entity.id
_entity.type
_entity.pdbx_description
1 polymer ?
#
loop_
_entity_poly.entity_id
_entity_poly.type
_entity_poly.pdbx_seq_one_letter_code
_entity_poly.pdbx_strand_id
1 'polypeptide(L)'
;MGIFVVALVVAVVLALAYYFSEGRDDGVNTVVVAVRGYVSVEQREALKSQLSGYQEESESLISLDVYEFPAAGDLTGKSPLTALLTTIRDGKSDLFIVDDYVYSQIGGEALFEDLSVRYPGDPAVIGQDRYALAGKPFVNALGLEGLPRMYLLLRRADSPTVNHDAQSVGNYEEQSALLDNIVNSTPLPEHASRSMDL
;
A
#
# COMPACT_ATOMS: atom_id res chain seq x y z
N MET A 1 3.14 30.55 -39.45
CA MET A 1 3.64 30.02 -38.16
C MET A 1 2.59 30.08 -37.05
N GLY A 2 2.02 31.23 -36.66
CA GLY A 2 1.15 31.37 -35.47
C GLY A 2 0.10 30.27 -35.24
N ILE A 3 -0.66 29.87 -36.27
CA ILE A 3 -1.71 28.83 -36.15
C ILE A 3 -1.14 27.47 -35.69
N PHE A 4 0.05 27.08 -36.15
CA PHE A 4 0.71 25.84 -35.71
C PHE A 4 1.14 25.91 -34.23
N VAL A 5 1.55 27.07 -33.74
CA VAL A 5 1.90 27.28 -32.33
C VAL A 5 0.64 27.18 -31.45
N VAL A 6 -0.47 27.79 -31.88
CA VAL A 6 -1.76 27.68 -31.16
C VAL A 6 -2.25 26.23 -31.13
N ALA A 7 -2.20 25.51 -32.27
CA ALA A 7 -2.58 24.10 -32.32
C ALA A 7 -1.70 23.22 -31.42
N LEU A 8 -0.39 23.47 -31.37
CA LEU A 8 0.53 22.76 -30.48
C LEU A 8 0.22 23.04 -29.00
N VAL A 9 -0.03 24.30 -28.63
CA VAL A 9 -0.40 24.67 -27.25
C VAL A 9 -1.73 24.04 -26.85
N VAL A 10 -2.74 24.04 -27.72
CA VAL A 10 -4.03 23.37 -27.44
C VAL A 10 -3.84 21.87 -27.30
N ALA A 11 -3.04 21.23 -28.14
CA ALA A 11 -2.74 19.79 -28.02
C ALA A 11 -2.00 19.46 -26.72
N VAL A 12 -1.04 20.28 -26.28
CA VAL A 12 -0.33 20.11 -25.00
C VAL A 12 -1.26 20.34 -23.81
N VAL A 13 -2.13 21.35 -23.83
CA VAL A 13 -3.10 21.59 -22.76
C VAL A 13 -4.13 20.46 -22.68
N LEU A 14 -4.61 19.93 -23.82
CA LEU A 14 -5.50 18.78 -23.85
C LEU A 14 -4.80 17.49 -23.38
N ALA A 15 -3.55 17.25 -23.77
CA ALA A 15 -2.77 16.10 -23.31
C ALA A 15 -2.47 16.18 -21.79
N LEU A 16 -2.20 17.36 -21.25
CA LEU A 16 -2.05 17.57 -19.81
C LEU A 16 -3.39 17.40 -19.07
N ALA A 17 -4.48 17.96 -19.58
CA ALA A 17 -5.81 17.79 -18.98
C ALA A 17 -6.26 16.32 -19.00
N TYR A 18 -5.98 15.59 -20.08
CA TYR A 18 -6.20 14.16 -20.20
C TYR A 18 -5.34 13.37 -19.20
N TYR A 19 -4.03 13.66 -19.12
CA TYR A 19 -3.12 13.04 -18.15
C TYR A 19 -3.58 13.24 -16.69
N PHE A 20 -4.01 14.45 -16.31
CA PHE A 20 -4.57 14.70 -14.97
C PHE A 20 -5.99 14.13 -14.76
N SER A 21 -6.68 13.71 -15.84
CA SER A 21 -8.06 13.20 -15.78
C SER A 21 -8.17 11.67 -15.85
N GLU A 22 -7.18 10.99 -16.43
CA GLU A 22 -7.15 9.51 -16.56
C GLU A 22 -5.88 8.88 -15.96
N GLY A 23 -4.86 9.68 -15.58
CA GLY A 23 -3.63 9.21 -14.93
C GLY A 23 -2.64 8.54 -15.88
N ARG A 24 -1.87 7.57 -15.38
CA ARG A 24 -1.08 6.65 -16.21
C ARG A 24 -1.80 5.31 -16.33
N ASP A 25 -1.94 4.81 -17.55
CA ASP A 25 -2.25 3.39 -17.75
C ASP A 25 -0.98 2.55 -17.55
N ASP A 26 -0.53 2.43 -16.29
CA ASP A 26 0.50 1.49 -15.86
C ASP A 26 -0.05 0.34 -14.99
N GLY A 27 -1.28 0.42 -14.49
CA GLY A 27 -2.10 -0.73 -14.03
C GLY A 27 -1.60 -1.53 -12.81
N VAL A 28 -0.47 -1.15 -12.21
CA VAL A 28 0.15 -1.87 -11.08
C VAL A 28 -0.20 -1.22 -9.75
N ASN A 29 -1.29 -1.68 -9.14
CA ASN A 29 -1.61 -1.36 -7.76
C ASN A 29 -0.54 -1.96 -6.84
N THR A 30 0.28 -1.14 -6.17
CA THR A 30 1.43 -1.64 -5.39
C THR A 30 1.21 -1.47 -3.89
N VAL A 31 1.37 -2.56 -3.14
CA VAL A 31 1.43 -2.58 -1.67
C VAL A 31 2.89 -2.68 -1.23
N VAL A 32 3.29 -1.89 -0.22
CA VAL A 32 4.67 -1.87 0.28
C VAL A 32 4.78 -2.64 1.59
N VAL A 33 5.69 -3.62 1.65
CA VAL A 33 6.11 -4.28 2.90
C VAL A 33 7.49 -3.75 3.29
N ALA A 34 7.64 -3.22 4.49
CA ALA A 34 8.89 -2.62 4.95
C ALA A 34 9.23 -3.05 6.38
N VAL A 35 10.16 -4.00 6.51
CA VAL A 35 10.41 -4.73 7.76
C VAL A 35 11.90 -4.94 8.06
N ARG A 36 12.20 -5.12 9.35
CA ARG A 36 13.54 -5.39 9.86
C ARG A 36 13.82 -6.88 9.87
N GLY A 37 14.89 -7.26 9.20
CA GLY A 37 15.27 -8.66 8.96
C GLY A 37 15.39 -8.94 7.47
N TYR A 38 15.36 -10.22 7.14
CA TYR A 38 15.28 -10.73 5.77
C TYR A 38 13.90 -11.38 5.59
N VAL A 39 13.26 -11.13 4.46
CA VAL A 39 11.98 -11.71 4.06
C VAL A 39 12.28 -12.75 2.97
N SER A 40 12.14 -14.03 3.32
CA SER A 40 12.46 -15.14 2.42
C SER A 40 11.57 -15.15 1.18
N VAL A 41 11.98 -15.88 0.14
CA VAL A 41 11.18 -15.97 -1.10
C VAL A 41 9.80 -16.55 -0.80
N GLU A 42 9.74 -17.55 0.08
CA GLU A 42 8.52 -18.18 0.58
C GLU A 42 7.63 -17.16 1.32
N GLN A 43 8.21 -16.33 2.20
CA GLN A 43 7.50 -15.26 2.89
C GLN A 43 6.96 -14.18 1.92
N ARG A 44 7.69 -13.86 0.84
CA ARG A 44 7.24 -12.89 -0.17
C ARG A 44 6.07 -13.42 -1.00
N GLU A 45 6.15 -14.67 -1.46
CA GLU A 45 5.05 -15.31 -2.18
C GLU A 45 3.84 -15.55 -1.27
N ALA A 46 4.04 -15.89 0.01
CA ALA A 46 2.96 -16.00 0.99
C ALA A 46 2.30 -14.63 1.28
N LEU A 47 3.08 -13.55 1.44
CA LEU A 47 2.54 -12.19 1.59
C LEU A 47 1.73 -11.77 0.37
N LYS A 48 2.24 -12.04 -0.84
CA LYS A 48 1.52 -11.75 -2.09
C LYS A 48 0.26 -12.61 -2.22
N SER A 49 0.33 -13.89 -1.91
CA SER A 49 -0.83 -14.80 -1.91
C SER A 49 -1.90 -14.37 -0.90
N GLN A 50 -1.50 -13.86 0.27
CA GLN A 50 -2.45 -13.24 1.20
C GLN A 50 -3.02 -11.94 0.66
N LEU A 51 -2.25 -11.07 0.02
CA LEU A 51 -2.72 -9.81 -0.58
C LEU A 51 -3.56 -9.97 -1.85
N SER A 52 -3.50 -11.12 -2.53
CA SER A 52 -4.43 -11.50 -3.61
C SER A 52 -5.62 -12.35 -3.13
N GLY A 53 -5.54 -12.90 -1.91
CA GLY A 53 -6.72 -12.91 -1.04
C GLY A 53 -7.01 -11.48 -0.55
N TYR A 54 -8.13 -11.23 0.12
CA TYR A 54 -8.58 -9.90 0.56
C TYR A 54 -8.81 -8.82 -0.52
N GLN A 55 -8.17 -8.90 -1.70
CA GLN A 55 -8.55 -8.15 -2.89
C GLN A 55 -9.93 -8.62 -3.38
N GLU A 56 -10.76 -7.67 -3.83
CA GLU A 56 -12.00 -7.97 -4.54
C GLU A 56 -11.73 -8.29 -6.02
N GLU A 57 -12.74 -8.67 -6.80
CA GLU A 57 -12.57 -8.95 -8.25
C GLU A 57 -12.33 -7.63 -9.03
N SER A 58 -11.08 -7.17 -9.07
CA SER A 58 -10.59 -6.07 -9.90
C SER A 58 -9.74 -6.57 -11.08
N GLU A 59 -9.62 -5.74 -12.12
CA GLU A 59 -8.69 -5.94 -13.23
C GLU A 59 -7.23 -5.54 -12.86
N SER A 60 -7.02 -4.84 -11.73
CA SER A 60 -5.70 -4.44 -11.25
C SER A 60 -4.95 -5.61 -10.60
N LEU A 61 -3.64 -5.74 -10.90
CA LEU A 61 -2.79 -6.75 -10.30
C LEU A 61 -2.00 -6.16 -9.13
N ILE A 62 -2.22 -6.69 -7.91
CA ILE A 62 -1.42 -6.29 -6.76
C ILE A 62 0.05 -6.72 -6.94
N SER A 63 0.92 -5.72 -6.92
CA SER A 63 2.36 -5.87 -6.79
C SER A 63 2.79 -5.70 -5.33
N LEU A 64 3.91 -6.33 -4.98
CA LEU A 64 4.46 -6.34 -3.63
C LEU A 64 5.91 -5.84 -3.63
N ASP A 65 6.11 -4.62 -3.12
CA ASP A 65 7.41 -3.95 -3.08
C ASP A 65 8.02 -4.11 -1.67
N VAL A 66 9.09 -4.89 -1.54
CA VAL A 66 9.62 -5.35 -0.24
C VAL A 66 10.94 -4.65 0.13
N TYR A 67 10.92 -3.89 1.22
CA TYR A 67 12.06 -3.12 1.75
C TYR A 67 12.60 -3.80 3.02
N GLU A 68 13.80 -4.39 2.89
CA GLU A 68 14.47 -5.11 3.98
C GLU A 68 15.47 -4.22 4.72
N PHE A 69 15.38 -4.23 6.04
CA PHE A 69 16.22 -3.40 6.91
C PHE A 69 17.10 -4.23 7.84
N PRO A 70 18.39 -3.90 8.03
CA PRO A 70 19.28 -4.69 8.87
C PRO A 70 18.81 -4.79 10.32
N ALA A 71 18.92 -6.00 10.87
CA ALA A 71 18.54 -6.34 12.25
C ALA A 71 19.34 -5.58 13.33
N ALA A 72 20.39 -4.84 12.97
CA ALA A 72 21.18 -4.01 13.87
C ALA A 72 21.66 -2.69 13.21
N GLY A 73 21.79 -1.65 14.03
CA GLY A 73 22.31 -0.33 13.66
C GLY A 73 21.29 0.63 13.06
N ASP A 74 21.58 1.92 13.20
CA ASP A 74 20.85 3.07 12.66
C ASP A 74 20.63 2.97 11.13
N LEU A 75 19.51 3.48 10.63
CA LEU A 75 19.15 3.51 9.20
C LEU A 75 19.40 4.86 8.52
N THR A 76 19.72 5.91 9.28
CA THR A 76 19.97 7.27 8.78
C THR A 76 21.02 7.24 7.67
N GLY A 77 20.64 7.71 6.47
CA GLY A 77 21.49 7.76 5.29
C GLY A 77 21.73 6.42 4.56
N LYS A 78 21.10 5.31 4.96
CA LYS A 78 21.18 4.03 4.24
C LYS A 78 20.22 3.99 3.05
N SER A 79 20.70 3.45 1.92
CA SER A 79 19.94 3.35 0.66
C SER A 79 18.51 2.82 0.79
N PRO A 80 18.21 1.74 1.55
CA PRO A 80 16.83 1.23 1.65
C PRO A 80 15.86 2.22 2.31
N LEU A 81 16.30 3.04 3.26
CA LEU A 81 15.44 4.05 3.89
C LEU A 81 15.18 5.21 2.93
N THR A 82 16.21 5.67 2.22
CA THR A 82 16.07 6.69 1.17
C THR A 82 15.14 6.21 0.05
N ALA A 83 15.21 4.93 -0.33
CA ALA A 83 14.33 4.32 -1.31
C ALA A 83 12.88 4.24 -0.82
N LEU A 84 12.65 3.76 0.42
CA LEU A 84 11.31 3.71 1.03
C LEU A 84 10.68 5.11 1.15
N LEU A 85 11.44 6.09 1.65
CA LEU A 85 10.99 7.49 1.74
C LEU A 85 10.71 8.12 0.36
N THR A 86 11.45 7.69 -0.68
CA THR A 86 11.18 8.08 -2.06
C THR A 86 9.86 7.45 -2.56
N THR A 87 9.65 6.16 -2.34
CA THR A 87 8.40 5.45 -2.66
C THR A 87 7.18 6.02 -1.92
N ILE A 88 7.33 6.41 -0.65
CA ILE A 88 6.30 7.13 0.12
C ILE A 88 6.04 8.52 -0.48
N ARG A 89 7.07 9.30 -0.80
CA ARG A 89 6.90 10.64 -1.38
C ARG A 89 6.28 10.61 -2.79
N ASP A 90 6.70 9.66 -3.62
CA ASP A 90 6.38 9.61 -5.04
C ASP A 90 5.05 8.91 -5.36
N GLY A 91 4.33 8.44 -4.33
CA GLY A 91 2.94 7.99 -4.47
C GLY A 91 2.71 6.62 -5.10
N LYS A 92 3.73 5.75 -5.10
CA LYS A 92 3.60 4.41 -5.70
C LYS A 92 2.67 3.47 -4.93
N SER A 93 2.34 3.80 -3.68
CA SER A 93 1.63 2.94 -2.74
C SER A 93 1.04 3.80 -1.64
N ASP A 94 -0.11 3.41 -1.13
CA ASP A 94 -0.85 4.07 -0.06
C ASP A 94 -1.03 3.16 1.16
N LEU A 95 -1.13 1.84 0.95
CA LEU A 95 -1.16 0.80 1.97
C LEU A 95 0.25 0.26 2.24
N PHE A 96 0.71 0.45 3.48
CA PHE A 96 2.01 0.00 3.94
C PHE A 96 1.87 -1.04 5.07
N ILE A 97 2.62 -2.13 4.97
CA ILE A 97 2.80 -3.13 6.02
C ILE A 97 4.19 -2.93 6.61
N VAL A 98 4.28 -2.46 7.85
CA VAL A 98 5.55 -2.12 8.50
C VAL A 98 5.70 -2.77 9.87
N ASP A 99 6.93 -2.87 10.39
CA ASP A 99 7.15 -3.15 11.81
C ASP A 99 7.35 -1.86 12.65
N ASP A 100 7.34 -2.00 13.97
CA ASP A 100 7.55 -0.90 14.93
C ASP A 100 8.88 -0.15 14.69
N TYR A 101 9.92 -0.82 14.16
CA TYR A 101 11.20 -0.18 13.92
C TYR A 101 11.13 0.69 12.66
N VAL A 102 10.63 0.17 11.54
CA VAL A 102 10.52 0.94 10.29
C VAL A 102 9.54 2.11 10.43
N TYR A 103 8.40 1.89 11.12
CA TYR A 103 7.46 2.95 11.47
C TYR A 103 8.15 4.15 12.16
N SER A 104 9.05 3.88 13.11
CA SER A 104 9.80 4.93 13.83
C SER A 104 10.75 5.76 12.96
N GLN A 105 11.05 5.33 11.73
CA GLN A 105 12.01 5.97 10.84
C GLN A 105 11.36 6.74 9.68
N ILE A 106 10.16 6.35 9.26
CA ILE A 106 9.46 6.99 8.13
C ILE A 106 8.66 8.24 8.53
N GLY A 107 8.37 8.39 9.83
CA GLY A 107 7.49 9.44 10.36
C GLY A 107 6.03 8.97 10.39
N GLY A 108 5.41 9.02 11.57
CA GLY A 108 4.05 8.49 11.80
C GLY A 108 2.92 9.45 11.44
N GLU A 109 1.88 9.45 12.28
CA GLU A 109 0.59 10.19 12.33
C GLU A 109 0.33 11.37 11.36
N ALA A 110 1.35 12.14 10.96
CA ALA A 110 1.21 13.18 9.95
C ALA A 110 1.02 12.65 8.51
N LEU A 111 1.50 11.44 8.19
CA LEU A 111 1.47 10.85 6.83
C LEU A 111 0.29 9.91 6.58
N PHE A 112 -0.31 9.36 7.63
CA PHE A 112 -1.24 8.23 7.59
C PHE A 112 -2.64 8.60 8.14
N GLU A 113 -3.67 7.82 7.79
CA GLU A 113 -5.04 8.02 8.28
C GLU A 113 -5.14 7.85 9.80
N ASP A 114 -6.10 8.56 10.42
CA ASP A 114 -6.53 8.24 11.79
C ASP A 114 -7.44 7.01 11.75
N LEU A 115 -6.82 5.83 11.81
CA LEU A 115 -7.48 4.54 11.89
C LEU A 115 -8.30 4.37 13.18
N SER A 116 -8.11 5.20 14.21
CA SER A 116 -8.98 5.23 15.39
C SER A 116 -10.34 5.89 15.11
N VAL A 117 -10.43 6.76 14.09
CA VAL A 117 -11.68 7.26 13.53
C VAL A 117 -12.33 6.24 12.59
N ARG A 118 -11.52 5.51 11.80
CA ARG A 118 -12.00 4.48 10.85
C ARG A 118 -12.53 3.23 11.55
N TYR A 119 -11.85 2.76 12.60
CA TYR A 119 -12.21 1.56 13.38
C TYR A 119 -12.45 1.91 14.85
N PRO A 120 -13.53 2.66 15.17
CA PRO A 120 -13.72 3.26 16.49
C PRO A 120 -13.88 2.21 17.60
N GLY A 121 -12.84 2.10 18.43
CA GLY A 121 -12.80 1.20 19.58
C GLY A 121 -12.22 -0.19 19.31
N ASP A 122 -11.66 -0.47 18.12
CA ASP A 122 -10.94 -1.71 17.87
C ASP A 122 -9.60 -1.73 18.65
N PRO A 123 -9.36 -2.68 19.57
CA PRO A 123 -8.13 -2.76 20.36
C PRO A 123 -6.87 -3.13 19.53
N ALA A 124 -7.02 -3.45 18.25
CA ALA A 124 -5.90 -3.60 17.34
C ALA A 124 -5.34 -2.26 16.83
N VAL A 125 -6.05 -1.13 16.97
CA VAL A 125 -5.51 0.20 16.64
C VAL A 125 -4.53 0.67 17.72
N ILE A 126 -3.29 1.01 17.34
CA ILE A 126 -2.19 1.32 18.26
C ILE A 126 -1.68 2.76 18.04
N GLY A 127 -2.13 3.67 18.88
CA GLY A 127 -1.98 5.12 18.65
C GLY A 127 -3.19 5.61 17.86
N GLN A 128 -2.97 6.39 16.80
CA GLN A 128 -4.02 6.80 15.88
C GLN A 128 -3.96 6.06 14.53
N ASP A 129 -2.76 5.68 14.06
CA ASP A 129 -2.48 5.43 12.64
C ASP A 129 -2.10 3.99 12.27
N ARG A 130 -1.76 3.14 13.26
CA ARG A 130 -1.35 1.74 13.04
C ARG A 130 -2.46 0.77 13.40
N TYR A 131 -2.78 -0.14 12.49
CA TYR A 131 -3.60 -1.31 12.77
C TYR A 131 -2.72 -2.56 12.95
N ALA A 132 -2.70 -3.14 14.15
CA ALA A 132 -1.88 -4.31 14.46
C ALA A 132 -2.42 -5.59 13.81
N LEU A 133 -1.60 -6.24 12.98
CA LEU A 133 -1.95 -7.49 12.32
C LEU A 133 -1.91 -8.73 13.24
N ALA A 134 -1.29 -8.61 14.42
CA ALA A 134 -1.03 -9.74 15.32
C ALA A 134 -2.32 -10.51 15.68
N GLY A 135 -2.43 -11.76 15.23
CA GLY A 135 -3.59 -12.63 15.45
C GLY A 135 -4.62 -12.63 14.32
N LYS A 136 -4.52 -11.75 13.31
CA LYS A 136 -5.35 -11.82 12.09
C LYS A 136 -4.93 -13.02 11.21
N PRO A 137 -5.87 -13.65 10.47
CA PRO A 137 -5.54 -14.72 9.52
C PRO A 137 -4.43 -14.33 8.53
N PHE A 138 -4.43 -13.09 8.03
CA PHE A 138 -3.43 -12.52 7.13
C PHE A 138 -1.96 -12.77 7.52
N VAL A 139 -1.61 -12.79 8.83
CA VAL A 139 -0.22 -13.09 9.29
C VAL A 139 -0.06 -14.47 9.89
N ASN A 140 -1.16 -15.21 10.06
CA ASN A 140 -1.15 -16.58 10.57
C ASN A 140 -1.11 -17.61 9.41
N ALA A 141 -1.04 -17.15 8.16
CA ALA A 141 -0.96 -18.00 6.98
C ALA A 141 0.39 -18.74 6.88
N LEU A 142 0.36 -19.94 6.28
CA LEU A 142 1.54 -20.77 6.08
C LEU A 142 2.60 -20.04 5.24
N GLY A 143 3.85 -20.07 5.69
CA GLY A 143 4.97 -19.38 5.04
C GLY A 143 5.24 -17.97 5.56
N LEU A 144 4.43 -17.45 6.51
CA LEU A 144 4.67 -16.16 7.17
C LEU A 144 5.32 -16.27 8.56
N GLU A 145 5.74 -17.48 8.94
CA GLU A 145 6.30 -17.75 10.25
C GLU A 145 7.62 -16.98 10.46
N GLY A 146 7.81 -16.44 11.67
CA GLY A 146 9.04 -15.75 12.06
C GLY A 146 9.18 -14.30 11.55
N LEU A 147 8.21 -13.76 10.81
CA LEU A 147 8.14 -12.33 10.53
C LEU A 147 7.99 -11.51 11.83
N PRO A 148 8.46 -10.24 11.86
CA PRO A 148 8.28 -9.37 13.02
C PRO A 148 6.80 -9.01 13.24
N ARG A 149 6.48 -8.34 14.36
CA ARG A 149 5.13 -7.80 14.57
C ARG A 149 4.87 -6.68 13.55
N MET A 150 3.99 -6.97 12.60
CA MET A 150 3.60 -6.03 11.55
C MET A 150 2.32 -5.25 11.89
N TYR A 151 2.21 -4.09 11.29
CA TYR A 151 1.07 -3.16 11.35
C TYR A 151 0.74 -2.69 9.94
N LEU A 152 -0.55 -2.52 9.66
CA LEU A 152 -1.03 -1.79 8.48
C LEU A 152 -1.02 -0.29 8.79
N LEU A 153 -0.68 0.51 7.78
CA LEU A 153 -0.84 1.95 7.68
C LEU A 153 -1.51 2.25 6.33
N LEU A 154 -2.43 3.21 6.29
CA LEU A 154 -2.95 3.75 5.03
C LEU A 154 -2.60 5.23 4.95
N ARG A 155 -2.14 5.72 3.80
CA ARG A 155 -1.86 7.14 3.56
C ARG A 155 -3.13 7.97 3.77
N ARG A 156 -3.00 9.21 4.22
CA ARG A 156 -4.12 10.15 4.28
C ARG A 156 -4.81 10.36 2.91
N ALA A 157 -6.12 10.15 2.89
CA ALA A 157 -6.99 10.47 1.75
C ALA A 157 -6.92 11.94 1.31
N ASP A 158 -6.59 12.88 2.20
CA ASP A 158 -6.46 14.32 1.88
C ASP A 158 -5.06 14.73 1.35
N SER A 159 -4.17 13.76 1.13
CA SER A 159 -2.83 14.03 0.61
C SER A 159 -2.85 14.47 -0.86
N PRO A 160 -1.93 15.36 -1.30
CA PRO A 160 -1.79 15.73 -2.73
C PRO A 160 -1.37 14.57 -3.63
N THR A 161 -0.97 13.44 -3.03
CA THR A 161 -0.56 12.21 -3.68
C THR A 161 -1.78 11.40 -4.14
N VAL A 162 -2.73 11.14 -3.23
CA VAL A 162 -4.01 10.45 -3.55
C VAL A 162 -4.80 11.26 -4.57
N ASN A 163 -4.87 12.58 -4.38
CA ASN A 163 -5.68 13.49 -5.19
C ASN A 163 -4.94 14.03 -6.43
N HIS A 164 -3.96 13.29 -6.97
CA HIS A 164 -3.15 13.78 -8.11
C HIS A 164 -3.88 13.71 -9.45
N ASP A 165 -4.53 12.57 -9.70
CA ASP A 165 -5.31 12.23 -10.90
C ASP A 165 -6.32 11.11 -10.57
N ALA A 166 -7.20 10.76 -11.51
CA ALA A 166 -8.24 9.75 -11.28
C ALA A 166 -7.69 8.35 -11.00
N GLN A 167 -6.54 8.00 -11.58
CA GLN A 167 -5.87 6.71 -11.32
C GLN A 167 -5.36 6.64 -9.88
N SER A 168 -4.76 7.72 -9.38
CA SER A 168 -4.28 7.83 -8.00
C SER A 168 -5.43 7.68 -7.00
N VAL A 169 -6.61 8.24 -7.30
CA VAL A 169 -7.83 8.05 -6.50
C VAL A 169 -8.32 6.59 -6.56
N GLY A 170 -8.36 5.97 -7.75
CA GLY A 170 -8.77 4.56 -7.89
C GLY A 170 -7.84 3.58 -7.18
N ASN A 171 -6.52 3.73 -7.33
CA ASN A 171 -5.51 2.97 -6.59
C ASN A 171 -5.70 3.11 -5.08
N TYR A 172 -6.01 4.33 -4.60
CA TYR A 172 -6.29 4.59 -3.20
C TYR A 172 -7.57 3.90 -2.72
N GLU A 173 -8.67 3.97 -3.49
CA GLU A 173 -9.93 3.31 -3.16
C GLU A 173 -9.76 1.78 -3.07
N GLU A 174 -9.02 1.16 -3.98
CA GLU A 174 -8.68 -0.26 -3.93
C GLU A 174 -7.81 -0.64 -2.71
N GLN A 175 -6.74 0.13 -2.43
CA GLN A 175 -5.86 -0.12 -1.28
C GLN A 175 -6.56 0.15 0.06
N SER A 176 -7.52 1.08 0.07
CA SER A 176 -8.41 1.40 1.19
C SER A 176 -9.42 0.26 1.45
N ALA A 177 -10.00 -0.34 0.39
CA ALA A 177 -10.85 -1.52 0.52
C ALA A 177 -10.05 -2.76 0.98
N LEU A 178 -8.84 -2.94 0.45
CA LEU A 178 -7.92 -4.01 0.87
C LEU A 178 -7.54 -3.91 2.36
N LEU A 179 -7.34 -2.69 2.88
CA LEU A 179 -7.18 -2.46 4.32
C LEU A 179 -8.40 -2.97 5.10
N ASP A 180 -9.61 -2.52 4.75
CA ASP A 180 -10.84 -2.93 5.42
C ASP A 180 -11.06 -4.44 5.37
N ASN A 181 -10.71 -5.09 4.25
CA ASN A 181 -10.84 -6.53 4.07
C ASN A 181 -9.86 -7.31 4.96
N ILE A 182 -8.59 -6.91 5.04
CA ILE A 182 -7.62 -7.53 5.98
C ILE A 182 -8.03 -7.30 7.44
N VAL A 183 -8.51 -6.08 7.77
CA VAL A 183 -8.99 -5.70 9.10
C VAL A 183 -10.20 -6.55 9.52
N ASN A 184 -11.23 -6.63 8.69
CA ASN A 184 -12.45 -7.42 8.98
C ASN A 184 -12.22 -8.93 8.84
N SER A 185 -11.07 -9.36 8.32
CA SER A 185 -10.77 -10.75 7.98
C SER A 185 -11.73 -11.32 6.93
N THR A 186 -12.10 -10.49 5.94
CA THR A 186 -13.06 -10.78 4.88
C THR A 186 -12.44 -10.59 3.49
N PRO A 187 -12.52 -11.56 2.57
CA PRO A 187 -12.97 -12.95 2.79
C PRO A 187 -12.03 -13.72 3.74
N LEU A 188 -12.49 -14.93 4.13
CA LEU A 188 -11.76 -16.12 4.61
C LEU A 188 -12.66 -16.90 5.60
N PRO A 189 -13.55 -17.76 5.08
CA PRO A 189 -13.50 -19.16 5.51
C PRO A 189 -12.57 -19.95 4.58
N GLU A 190 -11.31 -19.51 4.53
CA GLU A 190 -10.38 -19.47 3.38
C GLU A 190 -10.90 -18.76 2.10
N HIS A 191 -10.00 -18.39 1.17
CA HIS A 191 -10.34 -18.21 -0.26
C HIS A 191 -10.51 -19.61 -0.89
N ALA A 192 -11.40 -20.39 -0.26
CA ALA A 192 -11.24 -21.85 -0.06
C ALA A 192 -11.69 -22.71 -1.23
N SER A 193 -12.56 -22.12 -2.03
CA SER A 193 -13.40 -22.84 -2.99
C SER A 193 -13.93 -21.88 -4.06
N ARG A 194 -13.17 -20.85 -4.42
CA ARG A 194 -13.36 -19.86 -5.52
C ARG A 194 -12.79 -20.16 -6.92
N SER A 195 -12.44 -21.34 -7.44
CA SER A 195 -12.57 -22.77 -7.06
C SER A 195 -13.97 -23.39 -6.91
N MET A 196 -15.04 -22.62 -7.21
CA MET A 196 -16.42 -23.11 -7.42
C MET A 196 -16.97 -22.35 -8.62
N ASP A 197 -16.93 -23.06 -9.74
CA ASP A 197 -17.44 -22.72 -11.07
C ASP A 197 -16.86 -21.43 -11.72
N LEU A 198 -16.10 -21.71 -12.80
CA LEU A 198 -15.79 -20.90 -14.00
C LEU A 198 -15.47 -19.40 -13.79
#